data_AF-A0A0S9Q026-F1
#
_entry.id   AF-A0A0S9Q026-F1
#
_cell.length_a   1.000
_cell.length_b   1.000
_cell.length_c   1.000
_cell.angle_alpha   90.00
_cell.angle_beta   90.00
_cell.angle_gamma   90.00
#
_symmetry.space_group_name_H-M   'P 1'
#
loop_
_entity.id
_entity.type
_entity.pdbx_description
1 polymer ?
#
loop_
_entity_poly.entity_id
_entity_poly.type
_entity_poly.pdbx_seq_one_letter_code
_entity_poly.pdbx_strand_id
1 'polypeptide(L)'
;MADTFTSSSQAPLDRTETGDQPYQFLNAAPSAWVEQGGFAKNIVDPSASNPMALVDVGSTNATVGGRFGYAPSQSGALYARVVDAQNWIRLRVDYFDCTTNAGTCYALVLETSRNGVLTQQGRRDLGNDGPSDIFLTLNGTSVSTAWIYNPGEGTNIGPAGTVSDFVGTTRHGIGAAASARPVGLGGFDYMSIQVS
;
A
#
# COMPACT_ATOMS: atom_id res chain seq x y z
N MET A 1 6.48 -13.93 35.19
CA MET A 1 6.01 -15.25 34.72
C MET A 1 5.83 -15.10 33.23
N ALA A 2 6.52 -15.93 32.46
CA ALA A 2 6.57 -15.83 31.01
C ALA A 2 5.25 -16.33 30.42
N ASP A 3 4.61 -15.48 29.63
CA ASP A 3 3.48 -15.89 28.79
C ASP A 3 3.98 -16.89 27.77
N THR A 4 3.34 -18.04 27.80
CA THR A 4 3.54 -19.14 26.85
C THR A 4 2.80 -18.76 25.58
N PHE A 5 3.54 -18.35 24.55
CA PHE A 5 2.99 -18.35 23.19
C PHE A 5 2.93 -19.80 22.72
N THR A 6 1.76 -20.42 22.85
CA THR A 6 1.45 -21.68 22.15
C THR A 6 1.52 -21.43 20.65
N SER A 7 2.51 -22.06 20.03
CA SER A 7 2.53 -22.27 18.58
C SER A 7 1.33 -23.13 18.20
N SER A 8 0.40 -22.57 17.44
CA SER A 8 -0.55 -23.34 16.67
C SER A 8 -0.42 -22.95 15.21
N SER A 9 0.16 -23.90 14.45
CA SER A 9 0.15 -24.01 12.99
C SER A 9 0.75 -22.87 12.16
N GLN A 10 1.49 -23.27 11.12
CA GLN A 10 1.69 -22.48 9.91
C GLN A 10 0.33 -22.00 9.38
N ALA A 11 -0.11 -20.82 9.80
CA ALA A 11 -1.03 -20.05 9.00
C ALA A 11 -0.14 -19.17 8.10
N PRO A 12 -0.12 -19.32 6.76
CA PRO A 12 0.05 -18.12 5.92
C PRO A 12 -0.87 -17.04 6.50
N LEU A 13 -0.49 -15.75 6.46
CA LEU A 13 -1.44 -14.66 6.80
C LEU A 13 -2.81 -15.07 6.26
N ASP A 14 -3.72 -15.41 7.17
CA ASP A 14 -5.02 -15.94 6.79
C ASP A 14 -5.69 -14.89 5.91
N ARG A 15 -6.70 -15.28 5.12
CA ARG A 15 -7.48 -14.44 4.19
C ARG A 15 -8.27 -13.31 4.88
N THR A 16 -7.72 -12.68 5.90
CA THR A 16 -8.31 -11.69 6.78
C THR A 16 -7.25 -10.61 6.93
N GLU A 17 -6.98 -9.82 5.89
CA GLU A 17 -7.56 -8.48 5.80
C GLU A 17 -7.86 -8.01 4.35
N THR A 18 -7.57 -8.82 3.31
CA THR A 18 -7.62 -8.36 1.90
C THR A 18 -8.13 -9.36 0.83
N GLY A 19 -8.63 -10.54 1.20
CA GLY A 19 -9.13 -11.53 0.24
C GLY A 19 -8.14 -12.67 -0.07
N ASP A 20 -8.45 -13.43 -1.11
CA ASP A 20 -8.66 -14.86 -0.96
C ASP A 20 -7.50 -15.77 -1.45
N GLN A 21 -6.28 -15.24 -1.63
CA GLN A 21 -5.08 -15.99 -2.07
C GLN A 21 -3.82 -15.66 -1.25
N PRO A 22 -2.92 -16.64 -1.01
CA PRO A 22 -1.67 -16.40 -0.29
C PRO A 22 -0.71 -15.52 -1.10
N TYR A 23 -0.11 -14.52 -0.47
CA TYR A 23 0.95 -13.71 -1.06
C TYR A 23 2.06 -14.61 -1.63
N GLN A 24 2.26 -14.57 -2.95
CA GLN A 24 3.53 -15.01 -3.52
C GLN A 24 4.57 -13.93 -3.21
N PHE A 25 5.82 -14.32 -2.91
CA PHE A 25 6.90 -13.39 -2.62
C PHE A 25 8.07 -13.68 -3.56
N LEU A 26 8.60 -12.64 -4.21
CA LEU A 26 9.82 -12.79 -5.01
C LEU A 26 11.10 -12.55 -4.21
N ASN A 27 11.06 -11.90 -3.03
CA ASN A 27 12.28 -11.50 -2.29
C ASN A 27 12.21 -11.52 -0.74
N ALA A 28 11.09 -11.90 -0.10
CA ALA A 28 10.98 -11.95 1.37
C ALA A 28 10.18 -13.18 1.84
N ALA A 29 10.56 -13.83 2.95
CA ALA A 29 9.82 -14.96 3.51
C ALA A 29 8.68 -14.47 4.43
N PRO A 30 7.55 -15.19 4.55
CA PRO A 30 6.44 -14.84 5.45
C PRO A 30 6.86 -14.55 6.90
N SER A 31 7.87 -15.27 7.42
CA SER A 31 8.38 -15.09 8.79
C SER A 31 9.15 -13.78 9.01
N ALA A 32 9.46 -13.02 7.96
CA ALA A 32 10.14 -11.73 8.05
C ALA A 32 9.16 -10.54 8.23
N TRP A 33 7.86 -10.81 8.17
CA TRP A 33 6.82 -9.78 8.26
C TRP A 33 6.43 -9.47 9.70
N VAL A 34 6.10 -8.21 9.92
CA VAL A 34 5.57 -7.68 11.18
C VAL A 34 4.27 -6.94 10.85
N GLU A 35 3.21 -7.29 11.56
CA GLU A 35 1.96 -6.54 11.51
C GLU A 35 2.09 -5.23 12.31
N GLN A 36 1.61 -4.14 11.72
CA GLN A 36 1.59 -2.83 12.34
C GLN A 36 0.21 -2.18 12.15
N GLY A 37 -0.41 -1.75 13.27
CA GLY A 37 -1.72 -1.12 13.27
C GLY A 37 -1.68 0.42 13.24
N GLY A 38 -2.70 1.04 12.63
CA GLY A 38 -2.94 2.51 12.53
C GLY A 38 -1.93 3.20 11.60
N PHE A 39 -2.05 4.43 11.09
CA PHE A 39 -3.06 5.49 11.02
C PHE A 39 -2.81 6.23 9.69
N ALA A 40 -3.57 5.87 8.65
CA ALA A 40 -3.88 6.80 7.59
C ALA A 40 -5.21 7.44 7.91
N LYS A 41 -5.20 8.54 8.65
CA LYS A 41 -6.45 9.25 8.96
C LYS A 41 -7.12 9.62 7.64
N ASN A 42 -8.21 8.95 7.31
CA ASN A 42 -9.13 9.47 6.32
C ASN A 42 -9.58 10.86 6.83
N ILE A 43 -9.55 11.88 5.97
CA ILE A 43 -10.07 13.22 6.32
C ILE A 43 -11.55 13.12 6.77
N VAL A 44 -12.25 12.06 6.33
CA VAL A 44 -13.68 11.81 6.57
C VAL A 44 -13.94 10.83 7.72
N ASP A 45 -13.05 9.86 7.99
CA ASP A 45 -13.21 8.88 9.09
C ASP A 45 -11.93 8.77 9.95
N PRO A 46 -11.88 9.51 11.08
CA PRO A 46 -10.74 9.48 12.00
C PRO A 46 -10.61 8.17 12.80
N SER A 47 -11.57 7.25 12.72
CA SER A 47 -11.61 6.00 13.50
C SER A 47 -11.07 4.78 12.75
N ALA A 48 -10.82 4.91 11.44
CA ALA A 48 -10.34 3.81 10.61
C ALA A 48 -8.95 3.29 11.05
N SER A 49 -8.89 2.06 11.55
CA SER A 49 -7.64 1.31 11.68
C SER A 49 -7.21 0.87 10.28
N ASN A 50 -6.10 1.41 9.78
CA ASN A 50 -5.49 0.98 8.53
C ASN A 50 -4.34 0.04 8.88
N PRO A 51 -4.59 -1.28 9.01
CA PRO A 51 -3.52 -2.22 9.27
C PRO A 51 -2.58 -2.31 8.09
N MET A 52 -1.32 -2.61 8.40
CA MET A 52 -0.23 -2.77 7.45
C MET A 52 0.57 -4.02 7.81
N ALA A 53 0.94 -4.79 6.79
CA ALA A 53 2.00 -5.78 6.88
C ALA A 53 3.29 -5.13 6.40
N LEU A 54 4.36 -5.20 7.20
CA LEU A 54 5.65 -4.58 6.92
C LEU A 54 6.79 -5.60 6.99
N VAL A 55 7.84 -5.36 6.21
CA VAL A 55 9.10 -6.11 6.30
C VAL A 55 10.26 -5.11 6.31
N ASP A 56 11.25 -5.38 7.17
CA ASP A 56 12.52 -4.68 7.13
C ASP A 56 13.42 -5.34 6.08
N VAL A 57 13.76 -4.59 5.03
CA VAL A 57 14.60 -5.10 3.92
C VAL A 57 16.04 -4.60 4.00
N GLY A 58 16.42 -3.91 5.08
CA GLY A 58 17.77 -3.39 5.29
C GLY A 58 18.20 -2.26 4.33
N SER A 59 17.34 -1.82 3.41
CA SER A 59 17.60 -0.71 2.49
C SER A 59 16.47 0.32 2.51
N THR A 60 16.86 1.59 2.46
CA THR A 60 15.95 2.74 2.34
C THR A 60 15.58 3.02 0.88
N ASN A 61 16.30 2.42 -0.06
CA ASN A 61 16.04 2.42 -1.49
C ASN A 61 15.43 1.09 -1.89
N ALA A 62 14.22 1.15 -2.44
CA ALA A 62 13.50 -0.03 -2.85
C ALA A 62 12.44 0.33 -3.88
N THR A 63 12.10 -0.63 -4.73
CA THR A 63 10.83 -0.64 -5.46
C THR A 63 9.88 -1.59 -4.76
N VAL A 64 8.80 -1.04 -4.23
CA VAL A 64 7.67 -1.78 -3.70
C VAL A 64 6.66 -1.93 -4.85
N GLY A 65 6.26 -3.15 -5.18
CA GLY A 65 5.25 -3.44 -6.18
C GLY A 65 4.10 -4.21 -5.57
N GLY A 66 2.89 -3.98 -6.08
CA GLY A 66 1.72 -4.75 -5.68
C GLY A 66 0.78 -4.97 -6.85
N ARG A 67 0.35 -6.22 -7.01
CA ARG A 67 -0.74 -6.57 -7.92
C ARG A 67 -2.06 -6.34 -7.20
N PHE A 68 -2.85 -5.42 -7.71
CA PHE A 68 -4.14 -5.09 -7.15
C PHE A 68 -5.15 -6.15 -7.56
N GLY A 69 -5.65 -6.91 -6.58
CA GLY A 69 -6.72 -7.88 -6.80
C GLY A 69 -7.99 -7.12 -7.14
N TYR A 70 -8.52 -7.38 -8.34
CA TYR A 70 -9.63 -6.62 -8.90
C TYR A 70 -10.91 -6.90 -8.11
N ALA A 71 -11.17 -6.10 -7.08
CA ALA A 71 -12.45 -6.01 -6.41
C ALA A 71 -12.80 -4.53 -6.18
N PRO A 72 -13.86 -4.01 -6.82
CA PRO A 72 -14.15 -2.57 -6.92
C PRO A 72 -14.72 -1.94 -5.64
N SER A 73 -14.23 -2.34 -4.46
CA SER A 73 -14.87 -1.99 -3.19
C SER A 73 -13.94 -1.63 -2.02
N GLN A 74 -12.61 -1.70 -2.19
CA GLN A 74 -11.66 -1.22 -1.18
C GLN A 74 -10.42 -0.56 -1.78
N SER A 75 -9.79 0.27 -0.94
CA SER A 75 -8.56 0.98 -1.26
C SER A 75 -7.43 0.21 -0.60
N GLY A 76 -6.48 -0.25 -1.40
CA GLY A 76 -5.22 -0.81 -0.93
C GLY A 76 -4.10 0.18 -1.19
N ALA A 77 -3.01 0.03 -0.43
CA ALA A 77 -1.86 0.86 -0.62
C ALA A 77 -0.52 0.14 -0.39
N LEU A 78 0.48 0.59 -1.14
CA LEU A 78 1.89 0.30 -0.88
C LEU A 78 2.41 1.29 0.13
N TYR A 79 3.03 0.80 1.20
CA TYR A 79 3.68 1.61 2.22
C TYR A 79 5.19 1.49 2.09
N ALA A 80 5.89 2.59 2.32
CA ALA A 80 7.35 2.63 2.28
C ALA A 80 7.89 3.58 3.36
N ARG A 81 9.12 3.29 3.83
CA ARG A 81 9.77 4.02 4.92
C ARG A 81 8.88 4.20 6.15
N VAL A 82 8.29 3.10 6.60
CA VAL A 82 7.35 3.10 7.72
C VAL A 82 8.10 3.12 9.04
N VAL A 83 8.06 4.25 9.75
CA VAL A 83 8.62 4.37 11.10
C VAL A 83 7.62 3.81 12.11
N ASP A 84 6.38 4.24 11.99
CA ASP A 84 5.29 3.79 12.83
C ASP A 84 3.95 4.04 12.13
N ALA A 85 2.88 3.82 12.88
CA ALA A 85 1.50 4.04 12.46
C ALA A 85 1.23 5.44 11.87
N GLN A 86 1.95 6.45 12.34
CA GLN A 86 1.71 7.86 12.08
C GLN A 86 2.76 8.49 11.14
N ASN A 87 3.78 7.72 10.76
CA ASN A 87 4.98 8.20 10.09
C ASN A 87 5.37 7.26 8.95
N TRP A 88 4.96 7.59 7.72
CA TRP A 88 5.12 6.73 6.55
C TRP A 88 5.02 7.49 5.21
N ILE A 89 5.45 6.85 4.13
CA ILE A 89 5.15 7.21 2.73
C ILE A 89 4.22 6.14 2.14
N ARG A 90 3.26 6.54 1.30
CA ARG A 90 2.30 5.60 0.73
C ARG A 90 1.87 5.96 -0.69
N LEU A 91 1.70 4.93 -1.52
CA LEU A 91 0.96 5.01 -2.77
C LEU A 91 -0.37 4.26 -2.63
N ARG A 92 -1.48 4.98 -2.73
CA ARG A 92 -2.83 4.43 -2.60
C ARG A 92 -3.55 4.39 -3.94
N VAL A 93 -4.30 3.32 -4.18
CA VAL A 93 -5.38 3.31 -5.19
C VAL A 93 -6.65 3.82 -4.52
N ASP A 94 -7.08 5.01 -4.90
CA ASP A 94 -8.31 5.66 -4.46
C ASP A 94 -9.45 5.35 -5.43
N TYR A 95 -10.69 5.31 -4.92
CA TYR A 95 -11.88 5.12 -5.73
C TYR A 95 -12.94 6.17 -5.40
N PHE A 96 -13.59 6.70 -6.43
CA PHE A 96 -14.56 7.78 -6.32
C PHE A 96 -15.62 7.65 -7.41
N ASP A 97 -16.75 8.35 -7.23
CA ASP A 97 -17.74 8.45 -8.29
C ASP A 97 -17.20 9.26 -9.46
N CYS A 98 -17.28 8.68 -10.65
CA CYS A 98 -17.00 9.41 -11.86
C CYS A 98 -17.98 10.58 -12.01
N THR A 99 -17.46 11.79 -12.23
CA THR A 99 -18.28 13.00 -12.40
C THR A 99 -18.90 13.11 -13.80
N THR A 100 -18.31 12.45 -14.79
CA THR A 100 -18.69 12.56 -16.21
C THR A 100 -19.44 11.35 -16.77
N ASN A 101 -19.27 10.18 -16.17
CA ASN A 101 -19.91 8.92 -16.58
C ASN A 101 -20.48 8.20 -15.36
N ALA A 102 -21.57 7.45 -15.49
CA ALA A 102 -22.01 6.59 -14.40
C ALA A 102 -20.97 5.47 -14.16
N GLY A 103 -20.40 5.40 -12.95
CA GLY A 103 -19.45 4.33 -12.60
C GLY A 103 -18.44 4.70 -11.52
N THR A 104 -17.55 3.76 -11.22
CA THR A 104 -16.42 3.93 -10.31
C THR A 104 -15.20 4.40 -11.09
N CYS A 105 -14.56 5.46 -10.60
CA CYS A 105 -13.31 5.98 -11.11
C CYS A 105 -12.18 5.72 -10.12
N TYR A 106 -10.96 5.59 -10.65
CA TYR A 106 -9.76 5.29 -9.89
C TYR A 106 -8.75 6.45 -9.95
N ALA A 107 -7.96 6.58 -8.89
CA ALA A 107 -6.80 7.45 -8.89
C ALA A 107 -5.64 6.83 -8.12
N LEU A 108 -4.42 7.15 -8.55
CA LEU A 108 -3.21 6.94 -7.76
C LEU A 108 -2.93 8.19 -6.95
N VAL A 109 -2.76 8.02 -5.65
CA VAL A 109 -2.48 9.12 -4.73
C VAL A 109 -1.20 8.80 -3.96
N LEU A 110 -0.19 9.66 -4.13
CA LEU A 110 1.05 9.60 -3.38
C LEU A 110 0.93 10.53 -2.17
N GLU A 111 1.11 9.98 -0.98
CA GLU A 111 0.88 10.65 0.29
C GLU A 111 2.02 10.38 1.27
N THR A 112 2.20 11.30 2.21
CA THR A 112 3.02 11.09 3.41
C THR A 112 2.17 11.36 4.64
N SER A 113 2.48 10.66 5.74
CA SER A 113 1.96 10.97 7.07
C SER A 113 3.13 11.34 7.97
N ARG A 114 3.05 12.49 8.64
CA ARG A 114 4.03 12.91 9.64
C ARG A 114 3.31 13.23 10.94
N ASN A 115 3.56 12.45 11.98
CA ASN A 115 2.82 12.51 13.25
C ASN A 115 1.30 12.49 13.03
N GLY A 116 0.84 11.68 12.06
CA GLY A 116 -0.58 11.52 11.74
C GLY A 116 -1.17 12.63 10.86
N VAL A 117 -0.36 13.62 10.45
CA VAL A 117 -0.76 14.66 9.50
C VAL A 117 -0.50 14.18 8.08
N LEU A 118 -1.57 14.03 7.30
CA LEU A 118 -1.48 13.63 5.90
C LEU A 118 -1.13 14.80 4.99
N THR A 119 -0.21 14.56 4.05
CA THR A 119 0.13 15.49 2.97
C THR A 119 0.10 14.74 1.64
N GLN A 120 -0.74 15.19 0.71
CA GLN A 120 -0.76 14.66 -0.66
C GLN A 120 0.40 15.25 -1.45
N GLN A 121 1.33 14.40 -1.89
CA GLN A 121 2.48 14.78 -2.71
C GLN A 121 2.13 14.82 -4.21
N GLY A 122 1.16 14.01 -4.63
CA GLY A 122 0.69 14.00 -6.02
C GLY A 122 -0.51 13.09 -6.22
N ARG A 123 -1.24 13.32 -7.32
CA ARG A 123 -2.41 12.55 -7.72
C ARG A 123 -2.42 12.34 -9.23
N ARG A 124 -2.85 11.16 -9.66
CA ARG A 124 -3.13 10.84 -11.06
C ARG A 124 -4.48 10.13 -11.17
N ASP A 125 -5.42 10.76 -11.87
CA ASP A 125 -6.71 10.13 -12.17
C ASP A 125 -6.54 9.13 -13.33
N LEU A 126 -7.17 7.96 -13.19
CA LEU A 126 -7.10 6.83 -14.13
C LEU A 126 -8.41 6.61 -14.90
N GLY A 127 -9.49 7.31 -14.50
CA GLY A 127 -10.81 7.09 -15.08
C GLY A 127 -11.42 5.77 -14.59
N ASN A 128 -12.20 5.12 -15.45
CA ASN A 128 -12.97 3.92 -15.09
C ASN A 128 -12.13 2.63 -15.04
N ASP A 129 -10.88 2.68 -15.51
CA ASP A 129 -10.00 1.53 -15.56
C ASP A 129 -9.04 1.56 -14.36
N GLY A 130 -9.25 0.65 -13.40
CA GLY A 130 -8.33 0.47 -12.28
C GLY A 130 -7.01 -0.17 -12.72
N PRO A 131 -5.89 0.12 -12.03
CA PRO A 131 -4.60 -0.50 -12.33
C PRO A 131 -4.62 -1.98 -11.90
N SER A 132 -3.96 -2.85 -12.67
CA SER A 132 -3.67 -4.23 -12.23
C SER A 132 -2.43 -4.29 -11.35
N ASP A 133 -1.41 -3.48 -11.64
CA ASP A 133 -0.19 -3.41 -10.84
C ASP A 133 0.16 -1.95 -10.55
N ILE A 134 0.65 -1.69 -9.34
CA ILE A 134 1.19 -0.40 -8.93
C ILE A 134 2.60 -0.57 -8.36
N PHE A 135 3.41 0.46 -8.54
CA PHE A 135 4.81 0.49 -8.10
C PHE A 135 5.13 1.81 -7.42
N LEU A 136 5.87 1.72 -6.31
CA LEU A 136 6.42 2.82 -5.54
C LEU A 136 7.93 2.61 -5.44
N THR A 137 8.71 3.48 -6.09
CA THR A 137 10.17 3.41 -6.11
C THR A 137 10.77 4.54 -5.29
N LEU A 138 11.70 4.18 -4.42
CA LEU A 138 12.48 5.07 -3.57
C LEU A 138 13.95 5.05 -3.99
N ASN A 139 14.51 6.24 -4.24
CA ASN A 139 15.94 6.42 -4.48
C ASN A 139 16.43 7.71 -3.81
N GLY A 140 17.07 7.58 -2.66
CA GLY A 140 17.46 8.72 -1.82
C GLY A 140 16.22 9.49 -1.36
N THR A 141 16.12 10.77 -1.66
CA THR A 141 14.90 11.55 -1.38
C THR A 141 13.88 11.51 -2.51
N SER A 142 14.23 10.91 -3.65
CA SER A 142 13.34 10.83 -4.81
C SER A 142 12.34 9.69 -4.62
N VAL A 143 11.07 10.00 -4.88
CA VAL A 143 9.97 9.04 -4.92
C VAL A 143 9.34 9.09 -6.29
N SER A 144 9.27 7.96 -6.97
CA SER A 144 8.53 7.82 -8.24
C SER A 144 7.51 6.71 -8.11
N THR A 145 6.44 6.81 -8.90
CA THR A 145 5.40 5.79 -8.94
C THR A 145 5.06 5.42 -10.37
N ALA A 146 4.52 4.22 -10.53
CA ALA A 146 4.09 3.73 -11.82
C ALA A 146 2.91 2.78 -11.66
N TRP A 147 2.22 2.50 -12.76
CA TRP A 147 1.18 1.47 -12.81
C TRP A 147 1.08 0.80 -14.17
N ILE A 148 0.38 -0.33 -14.18
CA ILE A 148 0.04 -1.09 -15.38
C ILE A 148 -1.47 -1.35 -15.36
N TYR A 149 -2.15 -1.26 -16.52
CA TYR A 149 -3.58 -1.57 -16.62
C TYR A 149 -3.79 -3.08 -16.75
N ASN A 150 -3.09 -3.74 -17.66
CA ASN A 150 -3.14 -5.20 -17.80
C ASN A 150 -1.74 -5.85 -17.71
N PRO A 151 -1.61 -7.03 -17.08
CA PRO A 151 -0.34 -7.76 -17.05
C PRO A 151 0.24 -7.95 -18.45
N GLY A 152 1.49 -7.52 -18.66
CA GLY A 152 2.18 -7.59 -19.96
C GLY A 152 2.08 -6.32 -20.81
N GLU A 153 1.33 -5.31 -20.38
CA GLU A 153 1.34 -3.99 -21.02
C GLU A 153 2.52 -3.11 -20.57
N GLY A 154 2.73 -2.01 -21.30
CA GLY A 154 3.72 -0.99 -20.95
C GLY A 154 3.40 -0.28 -19.64
N THR A 155 4.45 0.11 -18.93
CA THR A 155 4.37 0.82 -17.65
C THR A 155 4.00 2.29 -17.86
N ASN A 156 3.01 2.77 -17.12
CA ASN A 156 2.60 4.17 -17.08
C ASN A 156 3.25 4.90 -15.89
N ILE A 157 3.54 6.19 -16.05
CA ILE A 157 4.22 7.00 -15.04
C ILE A 157 3.19 7.71 -14.15
N GLY A 158 3.24 7.41 -12.85
CA GLY A 158 2.40 7.97 -11.81
C GLY A 158 2.92 9.28 -11.20
N PRO A 159 2.27 9.76 -10.11
CA PRO A 159 2.78 10.90 -9.35
C PRO A 159 4.20 10.63 -8.82
N ALA A 160 5.03 11.65 -8.81
CA ALA A 160 6.40 11.58 -8.30
C ALA A 160 6.70 12.84 -7.49
N GLY A 161 7.73 12.79 -6.65
CA GLY A 161 8.13 13.92 -5.84
C GLY A 161 9.43 13.69 -5.07
N THR A 162 9.83 14.71 -4.31
CA THR A 162 10.95 14.64 -3.39
C THR A 162 10.42 14.60 -1.97
N VAL A 163 10.70 13.51 -1.25
CA VAL A 163 10.32 13.31 0.15
C VAL A 163 11.59 13.12 0.97
N SER A 164 11.91 14.11 1.80
CA SER A 164 13.04 14.07 2.74
C SER A 164 12.70 13.37 4.06
N ASP A 165 11.45 12.96 4.23
CA ASP A 165 10.99 12.25 5.42
C ASP A 165 11.49 10.80 5.47
N PHE A 166 11.75 10.35 6.69
CA PHE A 166 11.97 8.95 7.03
C PHE A 166 13.15 8.30 6.28
N VAL A 167 14.11 9.10 5.78
CA VAL A 167 15.23 8.66 4.92
C VAL A 167 16.13 7.56 5.49
N GLY A 168 16.09 7.32 6.81
CA GLY A 168 16.81 6.22 7.47
C GLY A 168 15.99 4.94 7.67
N THR A 169 14.75 4.88 7.19
CA THR A 169 13.81 3.81 7.49
C THR A 169 13.80 2.75 6.41
N THR A 170 13.94 1.49 6.81
CA THR A 170 14.10 0.33 5.93
C THR A 170 12.88 -0.59 5.89
N ARG A 171 11.81 -0.22 6.61
CA ARG A 171 10.54 -0.95 6.62
C ARG A 171 9.62 -0.49 5.49
N HIS A 172 9.15 -1.45 4.69
CA HIS A 172 8.21 -1.25 3.59
C HIS A 172 7.16 -2.35 3.60
N GLY A 173 6.04 -2.16 2.91
CA GLY A 173 4.90 -3.04 3.08
C GLY A 173 3.70 -2.75 2.20
N ILE A 174 2.61 -3.43 2.54
CA ILE A 174 1.27 -3.21 2.00
C ILE A 174 0.30 -3.10 3.15
N GLY A 175 -0.85 -2.50 2.89
CA GLY A 175 -1.91 -2.47 3.88
C GLY A 175 -3.20 -1.92 3.32
N ALA A 176 -4.22 -1.96 4.18
CA ALA A 176 -5.46 -1.29 3.92
C ALA A 176 -5.26 0.22 3.83
N ALA A 177 -6.10 0.87 3.05
CA ALA A 177 -6.22 2.30 3.03
C ALA A 177 -7.70 2.67 3.01
N ALA A 178 -8.17 3.45 3.97
CA ALA A 178 -9.54 3.88 4.03
C ALA A 178 -9.87 4.76 2.80
N SER A 179 -11.07 4.57 2.25
CA SER A 179 -11.66 5.37 1.19
C SER A 179 -13.09 5.77 1.55
N ALA A 180 -13.62 6.77 0.86
CA ALA A 180 -14.88 7.43 1.16
C ALA A 180 -16.14 6.58 0.91
N ARG A 181 -16.05 5.35 0.34
CA ARG A 181 -17.23 4.49 0.14
C ARG A 181 -17.15 3.19 0.95
N PRO A 182 -18.26 2.77 1.58
CA PRO A 182 -18.26 1.63 2.48
C PRO A 182 -18.44 0.29 1.75
N VAL A 183 -17.69 -0.70 2.24
CA VAL A 183 -17.85 -2.18 2.24
C VAL A 183 -17.86 -2.97 0.92
N GLY A 184 -16.83 -3.81 0.81
CA GLY A 184 -16.68 -5.08 0.08
C GLY A 184 -15.24 -5.59 0.32
N LEU A 185 -14.79 -6.74 -0.17
CA LEU A 185 -13.39 -7.22 0.01
C LEU A 185 -12.48 -6.57 -1.06
N GLY A 186 -11.27 -6.14 -0.72
CA GLY A 186 -10.27 -5.72 -1.72
C GLY A 186 -8.87 -5.68 -1.14
N GLY A 187 -7.86 -5.65 -2.01
CA GLY A 187 -6.46 -5.56 -1.62
C GLY A 187 -5.52 -6.14 -2.66
N PHE A 188 -4.37 -6.64 -2.21
CA PHE A 188 -3.31 -7.08 -3.12
C PHE A 188 -3.32 -8.60 -3.28
N ASP A 189 -3.32 -9.07 -4.54
CA ASP A 189 -3.09 -10.47 -4.87
C ASP A 189 -1.63 -10.87 -4.62
N TYR A 190 -0.71 -9.93 -4.85
CA TYR A 190 0.73 -10.17 -4.79
C TYR A 190 1.47 -8.91 -4.37
N MET A 191 2.61 -9.08 -3.70
CA MET A 191 3.53 -7.99 -3.37
C MET A 191 4.98 -8.36 -3.69
N SER A 192 5.71 -7.46 -4.35
CA SER A 192 7.16 -7.50 -4.53
C SER A 192 7.84 -6.38 -3.77
N ILE A 193 9.05 -6.65 -3.29
CA ILE A 193 10.01 -5.61 -2.92
C ILE A 193 11.32 -5.94 -3.60
N GLN A 194 11.89 -4.98 -4.32
CA GLN A 194 13.23 -5.07 -4.90
C GLN A 194 14.10 -3.99 -4.29
N VAL A 195 15.11 -4.37 -3.51
CA VAL A 195 16.07 -3.44 -2.94
C VAL A 195 17.05 -2.94 -4.00
N SER A 196 17.49 -1.69 -3.85
CA SER A 196 18.48 -1.03 -4.73
C SER A 196 19.75 -0.70 -3.97
#